data_AF-S3TV75-F1
#
_entry.id   AF-S3TV75-F1
#
_cell.length_a   1.000
_cell.length_b   1.000
_cell.length_c   1.000
_cell.angle_alpha   90.00
_cell.angle_beta   90.00
_cell.angle_gamma   90.00
#
_symmetry.space_group_name_H-M   'P 1'
#
loop_
_entity.id
_entity.type
_entity.pdbx_description
1 polymer ?
#
loop_
_entity_poly.entity_id
_entity_poly.type
_entity_poly.pdbx_seq_one_letter_code
_entity_poly.pdbx_strand_id
1 'polypeptide(L)'
;MRSPYLAAVGIGLGIKELATAADGYANLSARIQQTTKDSGDFNSAIAGVHQIALSTNSSLETTAELFTKLNTVSKDLGMSQQQALDLTKTVTQAIKLGGSSVQGAEAAVTQFIQAMQGGVLRGEEFNSMMENGYGLAEALARGLGVTTGELRKMAENGDLTSKVVIRSLQNQSQVIDEEYKKLPLTVEKALQRIQTQWQITIGEINKGTGTNKPMRE
;
A
#
# COMPACT_ATOMS: atom_id res chain seq x y z
N MET A 1 39.42 -19.06 27.28
CA MET A 1 39.44 -17.64 27.65
C MET A 1 39.07 -16.81 26.42
N ARG A 2 37.97 -16.03 26.49
CA ARG A 2 37.60 -14.75 25.82
C ARG A 2 38.04 -14.51 24.37
N SER A 3 37.27 -14.03 23.40
CA SER A 3 35.85 -13.76 23.12
C SER A 3 35.79 -13.45 21.60
N PRO A 4 34.66 -13.66 20.89
CA PRO A 4 34.55 -13.39 19.46
C PRO A 4 34.33 -11.91 19.17
N TYR A 5 34.96 -11.41 18.11
CA TYR A 5 34.68 -10.09 17.55
C TYR A 5 33.28 -10.08 16.91
N LEU A 6 32.25 -9.74 17.68
CA LEU A 6 31.02 -9.18 17.12
C LEU A 6 31.33 -7.74 16.71
N ALA A 7 31.55 -7.51 15.41
CA ALA A 7 31.43 -6.18 14.85
C ALA A 7 29.95 -5.78 14.91
N ALA A 8 29.57 -5.08 15.98
CA ALA A 8 28.28 -4.40 16.04
C ALA A 8 28.33 -3.22 15.06
N VAL A 9 27.69 -3.37 13.90
CA VAL A 9 27.34 -2.23 13.06
C VAL A 9 26.23 -1.49 13.80
N GLY A 10 26.62 -0.53 14.65
CA GLY A 10 25.69 0.37 15.32
C GLY A 10 25.14 1.35 14.31
N ILE A 11 23.88 1.19 13.91
CA ILE A 11 23.16 2.25 13.20
C ILE A 11 22.94 3.35 14.25
N GLY A 12 23.64 4.47 14.13
CA GLY A 12 23.49 5.65 14.98
C GLY A 12 22.15 6.34 14.71
N LEU A 13 21.05 5.72 15.12
CA LEU A 13 19.71 6.32 15.06
C LEU A 13 19.48 7.12 16.33
N GLY A 14 19.07 8.36 16.20
CA GLY A 14 18.66 9.16 17.34
C GLY A 14 17.39 8.60 17.95
N ILE A 15 17.21 8.86 19.24
CA ILE A 15 15.99 8.52 20.00
C ILE A 15 14.74 9.12 19.31
N LYS A 16 14.91 10.26 18.61
CA LYS A 16 13.85 10.94 17.86
C LYS A 16 13.38 10.13 16.66
N GLU A 17 14.28 9.56 15.86
CA GLU A 17 13.93 8.75 14.70
C GLU A 17 13.21 7.47 15.12
N LEU A 18 13.63 6.86 16.23
CA LEU A 18 12.97 5.71 16.83
C LEU A 18 11.55 6.05 17.30
N ALA A 19 11.37 7.18 18.00
CA ALA A 19 10.07 7.65 18.47
C ALA A 19 9.12 7.95 17.29
N THR A 20 9.60 8.64 16.25
CA THR A 20 8.78 8.91 15.05
C THR A 20 8.34 7.62 14.36
N ALA A 21 9.23 6.63 14.22
CA ALA A 21 8.87 5.34 13.64
C ALA A 21 7.86 4.57 14.51
N ALA A 22 8.01 4.64 15.82
CA ALA A 22 7.07 4.04 16.79
C ALA A 22 5.67 4.66 16.68
N ASP A 23 5.58 5.98 16.71
CA ASP A 23 4.31 6.72 16.63
C ASP A 23 3.63 6.49 15.28
N GLY A 24 4.39 6.51 14.19
CA GLY A 24 3.88 6.19 12.85
C GLY A 24 3.26 4.80 12.78
N TYR A 25 3.98 3.81 13.32
CA TYR A 25 3.49 2.42 13.36
C TYR A 25 2.25 2.26 14.27
N ALA A 26 2.21 2.95 15.42
CA ALA A 26 1.08 2.93 16.32
C ALA A 26 -0.19 3.52 15.66
N ASN A 27 -0.05 4.67 14.99
CA ASN A 27 -1.15 5.30 14.24
C ASN A 27 -1.67 4.40 13.12
N LEU A 28 -0.77 3.78 12.36
CA LEU A 28 -1.09 2.81 11.32
C LEU A 28 -1.86 1.60 11.86
N SER A 29 -1.34 1.01 12.95
CA SER A 29 -1.98 -0.11 13.64
C SER A 29 -3.38 0.26 14.12
N ALA A 30 -3.57 1.44 14.72
CA ALA A 30 -4.88 1.91 15.17
C ALA A 30 -5.88 2.06 14.01
N ARG A 31 -5.45 2.61 12.87
CA ARG A 31 -6.31 2.73 11.66
C ARG A 31 -6.72 1.36 11.10
N ILE A 32 -5.79 0.42 11.04
CA ILE A 32 -6.08 -0.96 10.60
C ILE A 32 -7.03 -1.64 11.58
N GLN A 33 -6.82 -1.49 12.89
CA GLN A 33 -7.71 -2.02 13.91
C GLN A 33 -9.13 -1.46 13.79
N GLN A 34 -9.26 -0.15 13.60
CA GLN A 34 -10.55 0.51 13.43
C GLN A 34 -11.30 -0.01 12.19
N THR A 35 -10.59 -0.21 11.08
CA THR A 35 -11.18 -0.65 9.81
C THR A 35 -11.54 -2.15 9.80
N THR A 36 -10.92 -2.94 10.68
CA THR A 36 -11.16 -4.40 10.78
C THR A 36 -12.13 -4.78 11.90
N LYS A 37 -12.49 -3.86 12.79
CA LYS A 37 -13.28 -4.10 14.00
C LYS A 37 -14.61 -4.85 13.78
N ASP A 38 -15.31 -4.54 12.70
CA ASP A 38 -16.69 -5.01 12.52
C ASP A 38 -16.82 -6.33 11.78
N SER A 39 -15.81 -6.72 10.98
CA SER A 39 -15.95 -7.81 10.02
C SER A 39 -14.63 -8.44 9.57
N GLY A 40 -13.52 -8.07 10.19
CA GLY A 40 -12.18 -8.49 9.79
C GLY A 40 -11.38 -9.10 10.95
N ASP A 41 -10.14 -9.44 10.64
CA ASP A 41 -9.15 -9.86 11.64
C ASP A 41 -7.96 -8.92 11.57
N PHE A 42 -7.73 -8.20 12.67
CA PHE A 42 -6.65 -7.22 12.79
C PHE A 42 -5.28 -7.85 12.54
N ASN A 43 -5.02 -9.03 13.10
CA ASN A 43 -3.71 -9.69 12.99
C ASN A 43 -3.41 -10.10 11.55
N SER A 44 -4.39 -10.66 10.86
CA SER A 44 -4.27 -11.00 9.44
C SER A 44 -4.13 -9.75 8.57
N ALA A 45 -4.85 -8.66 8.89
CA ALA A 45 -4.76 -7.41 8.15
C ALA A 45 -3.39 -6.74 8.27
N ILE A 46 -2.88 -6.59 9.50
CA ILE A 46 -1.58 -5.96 9.73
C ILE A 46 -0.45 -6.79 9.11
N ALA A 47 -0.51 -8.12 9.23
CA ALA A 47 0.46 -9.02 8.60
C ALA A 47 0.40 -8.95 7.07
N GLY A 48 -0.81 -8.91 6.49
CA GLY A 48 -1.01 -8.73 5.06
C GLY A 48 -0.44 -7.41 4.55
N VAL A 49 -0.68 -6.31 5.26
CA VAL A 49 -0.12 -4.99 4.94
C VAL A 49 1.41 -5.01 5.00
N HIS A 50 2.01 -5.62 6.04
CA HIS A 50 3.46 -5.79 6.13
C HIS A 50 4.01 -6.56 4.91
N GLN A 51 3.39 -7.69 4.59
CA GLN A 51 3.80 -8.54 3.47
C GLN A 51 3.71 -7.80 2.14
N ILE A 52 2.63 -7.05 1.90
CA ILE A 52 2.47 -6.26 0.68
C ILE A 52 3.56 -5.21 0.61
N ALA A 53 3.74 -4.38 1.65
CA ALA A 53 4.75 -3.32 1.67
C ALA A 53 6.16 -3.86 1.36
N LEU A 54 6.54 -4.98 1.99
CA LEU A 54 7.84 -5.62 1.78
C LEU A 54 7.98 -6.24 0.38
N SER A 55 6.95 -6.94 -0.10
CA SER A 55 7.00 -7.64 -1.41
C SER A 55 6.91 -6.68 -2.59
N THR A 56 6.27 -5.52 -2.42
CA THR A 56 6.16 -4.48 -3.44
C THR A 56 7.22 -3.38 -3.28
N ASN A 57 8.07 -3.44 -2.26
CA ASN A 57 9.06 -2.42 -1.92
C ASN A 57 8.41 -1.03 -1.73
N SER A 58 7.26 -0.96 -1.06
CA SER A 58 6.49 0.26 -0.80
C SER A 58 6.62 0.69 0.65
N SER A 59 6.34 1.96 0.95
CA SER A 59 6.25 2.42 2.33
C SER A 59 5.11 1.73 3.08
N LEU A 60 5.35 1.47 4.37
CA LEU A 60 4.36 0.83 5.23
C LEU A 60 3.08 1.69 5.34
N GLU A 61 3.27 3.00 5.51
CA GLU A 61 2.20 4.00 5.67
C GLU A 61 1.25 4.01 4.47
N THR A 62 1.76 4.29 3.27
CA THR A 62 0.95 4.32 2.04
C THR A 62 0.26 2.98 1.78
N THR A 63 0.91 1.86 2.11
CA THR A 63 0.30 0.52 1.94
C THR A 63 -0.89 0.31 2.89
N ALA A 64 -0.78 0.72 4.15
CA ALA A 64 -1.89 0.62 5.10
C ALA A 64 -3.02 1.61 4.78
N GLU A 65 -2.70 2.83 4.37
CA GLU A 65 -3.71 3.81 3.95
C GLU A 65 -4.50 3.30 2.75
N LEU A 66 -3.81 2.73 1.75
CA LEU A 66 -4.45 2.09 0.63
C LEU A 66 -5.32 0.91 1.06
N PHE A 67 -4.80 0.02 1.91
CA PHE A 67 -5.57 -1.12 2.44
C PHE A 67 -6.82 -0.66 3.20
N THR A 68 -6.70 0.24 4.16
CA THR A 68 -7.83 0.71 4.97
C THR A 68 -8.90 1.34 4.09
N LYS A 69 -8.51 2.13 3.08
CA LYS A 69 -9.48 2.70 2.15
C LYS A 69 -10.13 1.63 1.29
N LEU A 70 -9.35 0.74 0.70
CA LEU A 70 -9.87 -0.32 -0.16
C LEU A 70 -10.73 -1.31 0.61
N ASN A 71 -10.38 -1.66 1.85
CA ASN A 71 -11.19 -2.52 2.70
C ASN A 71 -12.56 -1.91 2.98
N THR A 72 -12.61 -0.59 3.22
CA THR A 72 -13.88 0.14 3.37
C THR A 72 -14.73 0.07 2.10
N VAL A 73 -14.16 0.44 0.95
CA VAL A 73 -14.90 0.45 -0.33
C VAL A 73 -15.29 -0.96 -0.78
N SER A 74 -14.43 -1.94 -0.54
CA SER A 74 -14.66 -3.34 -0.90
C SER A 74 -15.76 -3.96 -0.04
N LYS A 75 -15.88 -3.55 1.24
CA LYS A 75 -16.97 -3.98 2.12
C LYS A 75 -18.34 -3.56 1.58
N ASP A 76 -18.47 -2.34 1.06
CA ASP A 76 -19.70 -1.86 0.41
C ASP A 76 -20.07 -2.67 -0.85
N LEU A 77 -19.10 -3.38 -1.42
CA LEU A 77 -19.27 -4.29 -2.56
C LEU A 77 -19.44 -5.76 -2.15
N GLY A 78 -19.52 -6.07 -0.85
CA GLY A 78 -19.65 -7.43 -0.33
C GLY A 78 -18.37 -8.27 -0.38
N MET A 79 -17.22 -7.63 -0.53
CA MET A 79 -15.92 -8.31 -0.61
C MET A 79 -15.32 -8.54 0.79
N SER A 80 -14.49 -9.59 0.88
CA SER A 80 -13.74 -9.94 2.09
C SER A 80 -12.51 -9.07 2.30
N GLN A 81 -12.00 -9.06 3.54
CA GLN A 81 -10.72 -8.44 3.90
C GLN A 81 -9.55 -8.97 3.04
N GLN A 82 -9.52 -10.27 2.74
CA GLN A 82 -8.46 -10.85 1.91
C GLN A 82 -8.50 -10.28 0.50
N GLN A 83 -9.69 -10.14 -0.09
CA GLN A 83 -9.83 -9.53 -1.41
C GLN A 83 -9.41 -8.06 -1.42
N ALA A 84 -9.59 -7.34 -0.31
CA ALA A 84 -9.07 -5.99 -0.17
C ALA A 84 -7.53 -5.96 -0.13
N LEU A 85 -6.89 -6.87 0.60
CA LEU A 85 -5.43 -7.04 0.60
C LEU A 85 -4.90 -7.37 -0.81
N ASP A 86 -5.54 -8.31 -1.50
CA ASP A 86 -5.14 -8.72 -2.86
C ASP A 86 -5.25 -7.55 -3.84
N LEU A 87 -6.29 -6.72 -3.70
CA LEU A 87 -6.44 -5.50 -4.48
C LEU A 87 -5.38 -4.44 -4.11
N THR A 88 -5.07 -4.25 -2.83
CA THR A 88 -3.97 -3.36 -2.38
C THR A 88 -2.66 -3.78 -3.04
N LYS A 89 -2.35 -5.07 -3.06
CA LYS A 89 -1.17 -5.61 -3.73
C LYS A 89 -1.20 -5.30 -5.23
N THR A 90 -2.32 -5.60 -5.89
CA THR A 90 -2.51 -5.42 -7.33
C THR A 90 -2.32 -3.96 -7.76
N VAL A 91 -2.97 -3.02 -7.07
CA VAL A 91 -2.83 -1.58 -7.34
C VAL A 91 -1.38 -1.13 -7.17
N THR A 92 -0.74 -1.54 -6.08
CA THR A 92 0.65 -1.18 -5.79
C THR A 92 1.61 -1.70 -6.85
N GLN A 93 1.42 -2.95 -7.30
CA GLN A 93 2.22 -3.55 -8.36
C GLN A 93 2.00 -2.87 -9.72
N ALA A 94 0.74 -2.61 -10.08
CA ALA A 94 0.38 -1.97 -11.35
C ALA A 94 1.00 -0.57 -11.48
N ILE A 95 0.94 0.25 -10.44
CA ILE A 95 1.58 1.58 -10.43
C ILE A 95 3.09 1.44 -10.70
N LYS A 96 3.75 0.48 -10.04
CA LYS A 96 5.21 0.29 -10.17
C LYS A 96 5.63 -0.32 -11.50
N LEU A 97 4.76 -1.08 -12.17
CA LEU A 97 4.99 -1.56 -13.53
C LEU A 97 5.12 -0.41 -14.53
N GLY A 98 4.43 0.71 -14.27
CA GLY A 98 4.53 1.93 -15.07
C GLY A 98 5.89 2.63 -14.99
N GLY A 99 6.84 2.16 -14.17
CA GLY A 99 8.19 2.72 -14.07
C GLY A 99 8.31 4.00 -13.25
N SER A 100 7.26 4.39 -12.51
CA SER A 100 7.29 5.55 -11.63
C SER A 100 8.35 5.43 -10.54
N SER A 101 8.95 6.57 -10.15
CA SER A 101 9.80 6.64 -8.96
C SER A 101 9.02 6.27 -7.70
N VAL A 102 9.70 6.03 -6.58
CA VAL A 102 9.01 5.75 -5.31
C VAL A 102 8.04 6.88 -4.95
N GLN A 103 8.45 8.14 -5.10
CA GLN A 103 7.62 9.30 -4.77
C GLN A 103 6.44 9.47 -5.74
N GLY A 104 6.67 9.25 -7.04
CA GLY A 104 5.60 9.28 -8.03
C GLY A 104 4.56 8.19 -7.77
N ALA A 105 5.01 6.98 -7.41
CA ALA A 105 4.13 5.88 -7.06
C ALA A 105 3.29 6.20 -5.81
N GLU A 106 3.87 6.81 -4.77
CA GLU A 106 3.14 7.23 -3.56
C GLU A 106 2.09 8.31 -3.86
N ALA A 107 2.43 9.28 -4.72
CA ALA A 107 1.48 10.28 -5.19
C ALA A 107 0.31 9.63 -5.96
N ALA A 108 0.61 8.71 -6.88
CA ALA A 108 -0.40 7.98 -7.63
C ALA A 108 -1.31 7.13 -6.73
N VAL A 109 -0.76 6.47 -5.71
CA VAL A 109 -1.58 5.74 -4.71
C VAL A 109 -2.49 6.69 -3.95
N THR A 110 -1.99 7.86 -3.53
CA THR A 110 -2.77 8.86 -2.81
C THR A 110 -3.96 9.35 -3.64
N GLN A 111 -3.72 9.65 -4.91
CA GLN A 111 -4.75 10.10 -5.85
C GLN A 111 -5.76 8.99 -6.17
N PHE A 112 -5.28 7.75 -6.28
CA PHE A 112 -6.17 6.59 -6.40
C PHE A 112 -7.05 6.41 -5.16
N ILE A 113 -6.51 6.58 -3.95
CA ILE A 113 -7.28 6.59 -2.70
C ILE A 113 -8.36 7.66 -2.74
N GLN A 114 -8.03 8.88 -3.20
CA GLN A 114 -8.99 9.98 -3.36
C GLN A 114 -10.09 9.66 -4.38
N ALA A 115 -9.75 9.08 -5.53
CA ALA A 115 -10.73 8.63 -6.52
C ALA A 115 -11.69 7.58 -5.94
N MET A 116 -11.16 6.61 -5.17
CA MET A 116 -11.99 5.60 -4.51
C MET A 116 -12.85 6.19 -3.39
N GLN A 117 -12.44 7.30 -2.77
CA GLN A 117 -13.28 8.08 -1.84
C GLN A 117 -14.40 8.81 -2.58
N GLY A 118 -14.10 9.43 -3.72
CA GLY A 118 -15.07 10.15 -4.55
C GLY A 118 -16.05 9.24 -5.31
N GLY A 119 -15.80 7.93 -5.34
CA GLY A 119 -16.68 6.93 -5.97
C GLY A 119 -16.49 6.78 -7.48
N VAL A 120 -15.67 7.64 -8.09
CA VAL A 120 -15.43 7.69 -9.54
C VAL A 120 -14.02 8.22 -9.81
N LEU A 121 -13.34 7.61 -10.79
CA LEU A 121 -12.03 8.02 -11.27
C LEU A 121 -12.20 8.90 -12.52
N ARG A 122 -12.06 10.22 -12.36
CA ARG A 122 -12.23 11.21 -13.45
C ARG A 122 -11.36 12.43 -13.20
N GLY A 123 -11.37 13.38 -14.13
CA GLY A 123 -10.76 14.71 -13.92
C GLY A 123 -9.28 14.66 -13.50
N GLU A 124 -8.95 15.33 -12.41
CA GLU A 124 -7.59 15.48 -11.89
C GLU A 124 -7.02 14.14 -11.41
N GLU A 125 -7.82 13.29 -10.77
CA GLU A 125 -7.36 11.99 -10.27
C GLU A 125 -6.97 11.06 -11.43
N PHE A 126 -7.74 11.09 -12.52
CA PHE A 126 -7.41 10.33 -13.73
C PHE A 126 -6.14 10.88 -14.40
N ASN A 127 -5.98 12.21 -14.49
CA ASN A 127 -4.78 12.82 -15.05
C ASN A 127 -3.53 12.48 -14.23
N SER A 128 -3.63 12.55 -12.89
CA SER A 128 -2.52 12.19 -12.01
C SER A 128 -2.14 10.71 -12.14
N MET A 129 -3.13 9.82 -12.31
CA MET A 129 -2.87 8.42 -12.63
C MET A 129 -2.14 8.27 -13.97
N MET A 130 -2.50 9.03 -15.01
CA MET A 130 -1.80 8.98 -16.29
C MET A 130 -0.35 9.50 -16.21
N GLU A 131 -0.08 10.45 -15.32
CA GLU A 131 1.25 11.04 -15.13
C GLU A 131 2.17 10.17 -14.26
N ASN A 132 1.69 9.76 -13.09
CA ASN A 132 2.51 9.13 -12.04
C ASN A 132 2.15 7.66 -11.78
N GLY A 133 1.07 7.16 -12.36
CA GLY A 133 0.55 5.81 -12.16
C GLY A 133 0.20 5.10 -13.47
N TYR A 134 0.91 5.39 -14.57
CA TYR A 134 0.54 4.95 -15.91
C TYR A 134 0.28 3.44 -16.01
N GLY A 135 1.07 2.62 -15.33
CA GLY A 135 0.87 1.17 -15.30
C GLY A 135 -0.46 0.73 -14.68
N LEU A 136 -1.04 1.52 -13.76
CA LEU A 136 -2.40 1.31 -13.25
C LEU A 136 -3.46 1.62 -14.31
N ALA A 137 -3.27 2.69 -15.09
CA ALA A 137 -4.15 3.03 -16.19
C ALA A 137 -4.12 1.96 -17.29
N GLU A 138 -2.93 1.46 -17.64
CA GLU A 138 -2.79 0.36 -18.59
C GLU A 138 -3.46 -0.93 -18.09
N ALA A 139 -3.22 -1.30 -16.83
CA ALA A 139 -3.89 -2.44 -16.21
C ALA A 139 -5.42 -2.30 -16.27
N LEU A 140 -5.94 -1.11 -15.94
CA LEU A 140 -7.37 -0.83 -15.97
C LEU A 140 -7.94 -0.94 -17.40
N ALA A 141 -7.23 -0.36 -18.38
CA ALA A 141 -7.60 -0.44 -19.80
C ALA A 141 -7.66 -1.89 -20.29
N ARG A 142 -6.62 -2.68 -19.98
CA ARG A 142 -6.58 -4.12 -20.31
C ARG A 142 -7.72 -4.90 -19.67
N GLY A 143 -7.99 -4.67 -18.38
CA GLY A 143 -9.07 -5.36 -17.68
C GLY A 143 -10.48 -4.98 -18.15
N LEU A 144 -10.63 -3.81 -18.78
CA LEU A 144 -11.88 -3.36 -19.41
C LEU A 144 -11.96 -3.71 -20.90
N GLY A 145 -10.88 -4.22 -21.51
CA GLY A 145 -10.83 -4.53 -22.94
C GLY A 145 -10.87 -3.29 -23.83
N VAL A 146 -10.35 -2.15 -23.35
CA VAL A 146 -10.34 -0.87 -24.06
C VAL A 146 -8.92 -0.34 -24.23
N THR A 147 -8.74 0.62 -25.12
CA THR A 147 -7.51 1.41 -25.23
C THR A 147 -7.41 2.44 -24.11
N THR A 148 -6.21 2.96 -23.83
CA THR A 148 -6.02 4.06 -22.86
C THR A 148 -6.71 5.36 -23.30
N GLY A 149 -6.89 5.58 -24.60
CA GLY A 149 -7.67 6.69 -25.14
C GLY A 149 -9.17 6.54 -24.88
N GLU A 150 -9.72 5.34 -25.02
CA GLU A 150 -11.11 5.03 -24.63
C GLU A 150 -11.30 5.08 -23.11
N LEU A 151 -10.31 4.62 -22.35
CA LEU A 151 -10.31 4.74 -20.89
C LEU A 151 -10.43 6.21 -20.45
N ARG A 152 -9.74 7.13 -21.13
CA ARG A 152 -9.87 8.58 -20.89
C ARG A 152 -11.30 9.06 -21.14
N LYS A 153 -11.94 8.63 -22.24
CA LYS A 153 -13.35 8.96 -22.51
C LYS A 153 -14.28 8.41 -21.43
N MET A 154 -14.04 7.18 -20.95
CA MET A 154 -14.79 6.60 -19.83
C MET A 154 -14.61 7.41 -18.55
N ALA A 155 -13.40 7.94 -18.29
CA ALA A 155 -13.15 8.83 -17.16
C ALA A 155 -13.92 10.15 -17.29
N GLU A 156 -13.90 10.77 -18.47
CA GLU A 156 -14.63 12.01 -18.79
C GLU A 156 -16.16 11.84 -18.63
N ASN A 157 -16.68 10.69 -19.03
CA ASN A 157 -18.10 10.34 -18.89
C ASN A 157 -18.50 9.94 -17.45
N GLY A 158 -17.53 9.69 -16.56
CA GLY A 158 -17.78 9.21 -15.21
C GLY A 158 -18.10 7.71 -15.12
N ASP A 159 -17.79 6.93 -16.16
CA ASP A 159 -18.05 5.49 -16.24
C ASP A 159 -17.11 4.68 -15.33
N LEU A 160 -15.94 5.24 -14.99
CA LEU A 160 -14.94 4.62 -14.12
C LEU A 160 -15.33 4.71 -12.63
N THR A 161 -16.49 4.18 -12.28
CA THR A 161 -16.91 4.05 -10.87
C THR A 161 -15.97 3.14 -10.08
N SER A 162 -15.88 3.31 -8.76
CA SER A 162 -15.06 2.44 -7.91
C SER A 162 -15.33 0.96 -8.14
N LYS A 163 -16.60 0.58 -8.35
CA LYS A 163 -16.99 -0.81 -8.65
C LYS A 163 -16.41 -1.31 -9.97
N VAL A 164 -16.45 -0.50 -11.02
CA VAL A 164 -15.89 -0.84 -12.35
C VAL A 164 -14.37 -0.98 -12.25
N VAL A 165 -13.71 0.00 -11.61
CA VAL A 165 -12.26 0.03 -11.42
C VAL A 165 -11.78 -1.18 -10.63
N ILE A 166 -12.40 -1.46 -9.47
CA ILE A 166 -12.03 -2.60 -8.61
C ILE A 166 -12.14 -3.92 -9.35
N ARG A 167 -13.28 -4.17 -10.02
CA ARG A 167 -13.51 -5.43 -10.74
C ARG A 167 -12.52 -5.62 -11.89
N SER A 168 -12.24 -4.56 -12.65
CA SER A 168 -11.26 -4.61 -13.73
C SER A 168 -9.87 -4.98 -13.21
N LEU A 169 -9.42 -4.34 -12.13
CA LEU A 169 -8.11 -4.63 -11.53
C LEU A 169 -8.04 -6.04 -10.94
N GLN A 170 -9.11 -6.54 -10.30
CA GLN A 170 -9.18 -7.92 -9.84
C GLN A 170 -8.97 -8.93 -10.98
N ASN A 171 -9.60 -8.69 -12.14
CA ASN A 171 -9.45 -9.53 -13.32
C ASN A 171 -8.03 -9.51 -13.92
N GLN A 172 -7.21 -8.50 -13.57
CA GLN A 172 -5.83 -8.36 -14.04
C GLN A 172 -4.79 -8.73 -12.99
N SER A 173 -5.21 -9.04 -11.76
CA SER A 173 -4.31 -9.29 -10.62
C SER A 173 -3.22 -10.31 -10.91
N GLN A 174 -3.55 -11.45 -11.53
CA GLN A 174 -2.57 -12.48 -11.86
C GLN A 174 -1.53 -11.99 -12.89
N VAL A 175 -1.99 -11.35 -13.97
CA VAL A 175 -1.11 -10.84 -15.03
C VAL A 175 -0.16 -9.78 -14.46
N ILE A 176 -0.70 -8.86 -13.65
CA ILE A 176 0.08 -7.82 -12.97
C ILE A 176 1.14 -8.43 -12.06
N ASP A 177 0.80 -9.45 -11.27
CA ASP A 177 1.76 -10.10 -10.37
C ASP A 177 2.89 -10.80 -11.14
N GLU A 178 2.55 -11.48 -12.24
CA GLU A 178 3.52 -12.14 -13.13
C GLU A 178 4.46 -11.14 -13.82
N GLU A 179 3.93 -10.01 -14.29
CA GLU A 179 4.75 -8.92 -14.85
C GLU A 179 5.64 -8.28 -13.80
N TYR A 180 5.09 -8.01 -12.60
CA TYR A 180 5.82 -7.35 -11.53
C TYR A 180 7.04 -8.17 -11.07
N LYS A 181 6.89 -9.50 -11.00
CA LYS A 181 7.99 -10.43 -10.65
C LYS A 181 9.17 -10.38 -11.62
N LYS A 182 8.99 -9.87 -12.84
CA LYS A 182 10.05 -9.72 -13.84
C LYS A 182 10.85 -8.43 -13.66
N LEU A 183 10.38 -7.48 -12.84
CA LEU A 183 11.09 -6.24 -12.60
C LEU A 183 12.38 -6.49 -11.81
N PRO A 184 13.51 -5.87 -12.23
CA PRO A 184 14.73 -5.95 -11.45
C PRO A 184 14.57 -5.21 -10.11
N LEU A 185 15.21 -5.76 -9.07
CA LEU A 185 15.36 -5.09 -7.78
C LEU A 185 16.45 -4.02 -7.90
N THR A 186 16.06 -2.76 -7.81
CA THR A 186 17.00 -1.62 -7.81
C THR A 186 17.46 -1.30 -6.39
N VAL A 187 18.56 -0.54 -6.26
CA VAL A 187 19.08 -0.09 -4.97
C VAL A 187 18.04 0.74 -4.21
N GLU A 188 17.35 1.66 -4.88
CA GLU A 188 16.26 2.46 -4.29
C GLU A 188 15.15 1.58 -3.69
N LYS A 189 14.69 0.58 -4.45
CA LYS A 189 13.67 -0.38 -3.97
C LYS A 189 14.17 -1.20 -2.78
N ALA A 190 15.44 -1.63 -2.79
CA ALA A 190 16.05 -2.35 -1.69
C ALA A 190 16.13 -1.49 -0.41
N LEU A 191 16.54 -0.22 -0.53
CA LEU A 191 16.56 0.73 0.59
C LEU A 191 15.16 0.98 1.16
N GLN A 192 14.16 1.16 0.30
CA GLN A 192 12.75 1.29 0.73
C GLN A 192 12.29 0.06 1.52
N ARG A 193 12.65 -1.15 1.07
CA ARG A 193 12.32 -2.40 1.77
C ARG A 193 13.01 -2.49 3.13
N ILE A 194 14.28 -2.08 3.23
CA ILE A 194 15.00 -2.04 4.52
C ILE A 194 14.34 -1.05 5.49
N GLN A 195 14.00 0.15 5.03
CA GLN A 195 13.30 1.14 5.84
C GLN A 195 11.95 0.62 6.36
N THR A 196 11.20 -0.05 5.49
CA THR A 196 9.91 -0.67 5.81
C THR A 196 10.08 -1.79 6.85
N GLN A 197 11.05 -2.68 6.65
CA GLN A 197 11.36 -3.75 7.61
C GLN A 197 11.78 -3.19 8.97
N TRP A 198 12.53 -2.09 8.98
CA TRP A 198 12.94 -1.41 10.19
C TRP A 198 11.75 -0.81 10.95
N GLN A 199 10.83 -0.12 10.26
CA GLN A 199 9.59 0.39 10.86
C GLN A 199 8.74 -0.74 11.46
N ILE A 200 8.60 -1.86 10.74
CA ILE A 200 7.91 -3.06 11.24
C ILE A 200 8.58 -3.58 12.52
N THR A 201 9.91 -3.72 12.50
CA THR A 201 10.68 -4.24 13.63
C THR A 201 10.53 -3.34 14.87
N ILE A 202 10.65 -2.02 14.71
CA ILE A 202 10.40 -1.07 15.81
C ILE A 202 8.97 -1.20 16.33
N GLY A 203 8.00 -1.30 15.42
CA GLY A 203 6.59 -1.44 15.76
C GLY A 203 6.28 -2.71 16.57
N GLU A 204 6.85 -3.83 16.15
CA GLU A 204 6.71 -5.13 16.82
C GLU A 204 7.45 -5.17 18.16
N ILE A 205 8.66 -4.60 18.22
CA ILE A 205 9.39 -4.43 19.49
C ILE A 205 8.58 -3.58 20.44
N ASN A 206 8.08 -2.41 20.03
CA ASN A 206 7.27 -1.57 20.90
C ASN A 206 5.97 -2.24 21.35
N LYS A 207 5.34 -3.09 20.52
CA LYS A 207 4.22 -3.93 20.96
C LYS A 207 4.63 -5.00 22.00
N GLY A 208 5.88 -5.49 21.94
CA GLY A 208 6.41 -6.58 22.78
C GLY A 208 7.19 -6.14 24.03
N THR A 209 7.82 -4.96 24.05
CA THR A 209 8.69 -4.45 25.13
C THR A 209 8.06 -3.36 25.99
N GLY A 210 6.90 -2.83 25.63
CA GLY A 210 6.26 -1.77 26.39
C GLY A 210 4.82 -1.51 25.93
N THR A 211 3.98 -0.75 26.63
CA THR A 211 4.26 -0.04 27.86
C THR A 211 2.93 0.41 28.44
N ASN A 212 2.72 0.02 29.69
CA ASN A 212 1.90 0.64 30.73
C ASN A 212 1.06 1.84 30.30
N LYS A 213 -0.26 1.64 30.44
CA LYS A 213 -1.22 2.61 30.96
C LYS A 213 -0.53 3.93 31.35
N PRO A 214 -0.90 5.10 30.78
CA PRO A 214 -0.66 6.31 31.52
C PRO A 214 -1.34 6.10 32.87
N MET A 215 -0.56 6.12 33.96
CA MET A 215 -1.13 6.28 35.28
C MET A 215 -1.88 7.62 35.23
N ARG A 216 -3.20 7.53 35.13
CA ARG A 216 -4.07 8.65 35.42
C ARG A 216 -4.20 8.64 36.94
N GLU A 217 -3.52 9.59 37.58
CA GLU A 217 -3.99 10.12 38.86
C GLU A 217 -5.26 10.95 38.64
#